data_AF-A0AAP7DL50-F1
#
_entry.id   AF-A0AAP7DL50-F1
#
_cell.length_a   1.000
_cell.length_b   1.000
_cell.length_c   1.000
_cell.angle_alpha   90.00
_cell.angle_beta   90.00
_cell.angle_gamma   90.00
#
_symmetry.space_group_name_H-M   'P 1'
#
loop_
_entity.id
_entity.type
_entity.pdbx_description
1 polymer ?
#
loop_
_entity_poly.entity_id
_entity_poly.type
_entity_poly.pdbx_seq_one_letter_code
_entity_poly.pdbx_strand_id
1 'polypeptide(L)'
;MSEESEEVATKVPPSELSQIKIIYVPAIRNPSTLLKNATGTLLWRVLKSINWSSETKENIKEQLKQAEESLFEEAGLERVRDSLKEHWKKYHKDTRYSEANIRFNSTDLDQLIKKFEVDFMPSITQKAYSIDSLGDGLRSLFYLSLVDSFLEIEQQAMENSDGGDAPLFNIKIPALTILAIEEPENHVSPHLLGNIIVNLKRIALKNNSQVIITSHTPAIVKRVSPESIRYFNISIDELVTKVKKVVLPLKQGSVENEEAYKYVKEAVRAYPEIYFSKLVILGEGDSEEIVIPKAIELDTEEQLDSIAVSVVPLGGRHVNHFWKLLKELDIPYVTLLDLDRERNGGGWGRVKYALEQLIKIGADKNKLLLLSDGSILSDESLNEMHTWDEKNVENQLAWLSLLEQYDVYFSSPLDLDFMMLEAFPEAYKSVLKGNEGPRIDRVGKISEIEDNDPPVEGYLERVDIATKHTLKEGGGNGETYTFEQKKLMIWYDYFFLQRGKPVTHRLALLNISDETFKDSLPAPLKRLLAKVKQKLNGE
;
A
#
# COMPACT_ATOMS: atom_id res chain seq x y z
N MET A 1 -18.41 25.77 3.46
CA MET A 1 -17.71 26.29 2.27
C MET A 1 -17.61 27.79 2.44
N SER A 2 -16.46 28.27 2.90
CA SER A 2 -16.16 29.71 3.01
C SER A 2 -15.84 30.27 1.61
N GLU A 3 -16.34 31.47 1.33
CA GLU A 3 -16.29 32.17 0.04
C GLU A 3 -14.88 32.68 -0.37
N GLU A 4 -13.80 32.16 0.21
CA GLU A 4 -12.43 32.68 0.01
C GLU A 4 -11.53 31.80 -0.88
N SER A 5 -12.08 30.83 -1.63
CA SER A 5 -11.30 29.97 -2.54
C SER A 5 -11.71 30.07 -4.01
N GLU A 6 -12.20 31.23 -4.47
CA GLU A 6 -12.49 31.47 -5.90
C GLU A 6 -11.29 32.01 -6.71
N GLU A 7 -10.14 32.23 -6.09
CA GLU A 7 -8.93 32.62 -6.83
C GLU A 7 -8.18 31.39 -7.36
N VAL A 8 -7.88 31.44 -8.67
CA VAL A 8 -7.14 30.47 -9.51
C VAL A 8 -7.99 29.43 -10.26
N ALA A 9 -9.06 29.86 -10.92
CA ALA A 9 -9.57 29.15 -12.10
C ALA A 9 -9.59 30.10 -13.31
N THR A 10 -8.57 30.03 -14.16
CA THR A 10 -8.58 30.70 -15.46
C THR A 10 -9.75 30.14 -16.28
N LYS A 11 -10.69 30.98 -16.70
CA LYS A 11 -11.78 30.53 -17.58
C LYS A 11 -11.19 30.06 -18.92
N VAL A 12 -11.27 28.77 -19.17
CA VAL A 12 -10.84 28.14 -20.42
C VAL A 12 -12.02 28.13 -21.41
N PRO A 13 -11.86 28.63 -22.65
CA PRO A 13 -12.89 28.54 -23.67
C PRO A 13 -13.33 27.08 -23.94
N PRO A 14 -14.62 26.83 -24.26
CA PRO A 14 -15.09 25.48 -24.59
C PRO A 14 -14.33 24.81 -25.75
N SER A 15 -13.84 25.60 -26.71
CA SER A 15 -13.01 25.12 -27.81
C SER A 15 -11.68 24.54 -27.35
N GLU A 16 -11.06 25.12 -26.32
CA GLU A 16 -9.82 24.62 -25.72
C GLU A 16 -10.08 23.45 -24.79
N LEU A 17 -11.16 23.50 -23.98
CA LEU A 17 -11.60 22.35 -23.17
C LEU A 17 -11.91 21.12 -24.03
N SER A 18 -12.45 21.31 -25.23
CA SER A 18 -12.72 20.21 -26.18
C SER A 18 -11.46 19.49 -26.68
N GLN A 19 -10.28 20.07 -26.46
CA GLN A 19 -8.99 19.43 -26.77
C GLN A 19 -8.49 18.52 -25.63
N ILE A 20 -9.14 18.56 -24.46
CA ILE A 20 -8.88 17.65 -23.35
C ILE A 20 -9.92 16.54 -23.41
N LYS A 21 -9.45 15.31 -23.54
CA LYS A 21 -10.30 14.12 -23.63
C LYS A 21 -10.18 13.32 -22.36
N ILE A 22 -11.30 12.99 -21.74
CA ILE A 22 -11.34 12.11 -20.56
C ILE A 22 -11.90 10.74 -20.98
N ILE A 23 -11.14 9.68 -20.68
CA ILE A 23 -11.58 8.29 -20.76
C ILE A 23 -11.74 7.82 -19.32
N TYR A 24 -12.98 7.66 -18.87
CA TYR A 24 -13.30 7.23 -17.51
C TYR A 24 -13.72 5.76 -17.50
N VAL A 25 -13.08 4.99 -16.62
CA VAL A 25 -13.36 3.58 -16.35
C VAL A 25 -13.86 3.49 -14.90
N PRO A 26 -15.18 3.31 -14.68
CA PRO A 26 -15.76 3.30 -13.34
C PRO A 26 -15.41 2.02 -12.57
N ALA A 27 -15.59 2.03 -11.25
CA ALA A 27 -15.51 0.83 -10.43
C ALA A 27 -16.64 -0.13 -10.83
N ILE A 28 -16.26 -1.28 -11.35
CA ILE A 28 -17.16 -2.09 -12.16
C ILE A 28 -17.95 -3.07 -11.29
N ARG A 29 -19.20 -2.72 -10.92
CA ARG A 29 -20.14 -3.64 -10.24
C ARG A 29 -20.84 -4.62 -11.21
N ASN A 30 -20.89 -4.31 -12.51
CA ASN A 30 -21.48 -5.17 -13.54
C ASN A 30 -20.68 -5.09 -14.87
N PRO A 31 -19.56 -5.83 -14.99
CA PRO A 31 -18.54 -5.64 -16.02
C PRO A 31 -18.96 -5.87 -17.45
N SER A 32 -19.84 -6.83 -17.67
CA SER A 32 -20.22 -7.27 -19.00
C SER A 32 -20.83 -6.15 -19.85
N THR A 33 -21.78 -5.39 -19.33
CA THR A 33 -22.52 -4.41 -20.14
C THR A 33 -21.74 -3.10 -20.37
N LEU A 34 -21.08 -2.59 -19.33
CA LEU A 34 -20.32 -1.33 -19.41
C LEU A 34 -19.05 -1.49 -20.25
N LEU A 35 -18.28 -2.56 -20.02
CA LEU A 35 -17.08 -2.80 -20.80
C LEU A 35 -17.42 -3.15 -22.24
N LYS A 36 -18.50 -3.90 -22.52
CA LYS A 36 -18.92 -4.18 -23.89
C LYS A 36 -19.25 -2.90 -24.65
N ASN A 37 -20.06 -2.02 -24.07
CA ASN A 37 -20.43 -0.75 -24.72
C ASN A 37 -19.21 0.15 -24.90
N ALA A 38 -18.34 0.24 -23.90
CA ALA A 38 -17.13 1.06 -23.97
C ALA A 38 -16.11 0.51 -24.98
N THR A 39 -15.91 -0.81 -25.00
CA THR A 39 -15.06 -1.54 -25.96
C THR A 39 -15.58 -1.36 -27.37
N GLY A 40 -16.88 -1.58 -27.60
CA GLY A 40 -17.51 -1.36 -28.91
C GLY A 40 -17.38 0.08 -29.36
N THR A 41 -17.51 1.05 -28.45
CA THR A 41 -17.34 2.48 -28.76
C THR A 41 -15.89 2.81 -29.11
N LEU A 42 -14.91 2.29 -28.37
CA LEU A 42 -13.48 2.51 -28.65
C LEU A 42 -13.05 1.82 -29.94
N LEU A 43 -13.43 0.56 -30.14
CA LEU A 43 -13.17 -0.19 -31.37
C LEU A 43 -13.80 0.52 -32.57
N TRP A 44 -15.05 0.95 -32.46
CA TRP A 44 -15.71 1.74 -33.50
C TRP A 44 -14.96 3.04 -33.78
N ARG A 45 -14.45 3.74 -32.77
CA ARG A 45 -13.62 4.94 -32.95
C ARG A 45 -12.32 4.63 -33.69
N VAL A 46 -11.62 3.56 -33.32
CA VAL A 46 -10.42 3.08 -34.04
C VAL A 46 -10.75 2.80 -35.50
N LEU A 47 -11.79 2.00 -35.77
CA LEU A 47 -12.13 1.59 -37.13
C LEU A 47 -12.67 2.73 -38.00
N LYS A 48 -13.45 3.64 -37.40
CA LYS A 48 -13.94 4.85 -38.08
C LYS A 48 -12.80 5.81 -38.42
N SER A 49 -11.73 5.78 -37.64
CA SER A 49 -10.59 6.64 -37.89
C SER A 49 -9.79 6.24 -39.12
N ILE A 50 -9.91 5.01 -39.59
CA ILE A 50 -9.20 4.53 -40.79
C ILE A 50 -9.68 5.34 -42.00
N ASN A 51 -8.73 5.83 -42.80
CA ASN A 51 -9.03 6.52 -44.05
C ASN A 51 -9.31 5.49 -45.17
N TRP A 52 -10.50 4.90 -45.16
CA TRP A 52 -10.93 3.89 -46.13
C TRP A 52 -10.95 4.45 -47.56
N SER A 53 -10.27 3.77 -48.49
CA SER A 53 -10.23 4.16 -49.90
C SER A 53 -11.63 4.08 -50.54
N SER A 54 -11.87 4.95 -51.53
CA SER A 54 -13.15 4.94 -52.29
C SER A 54 -13.38 3.60 -52.98
N GLU A 55 -12.32 2.98 -53.49
CA GLU A 55 -12.37 1.65 -54.11
C GLU A 55 -12.88 0.57 -53.12
N THR A 56 -12.36 0.54 -51.89
CA THR A 56 -12.83 -0.43 -50.88
C THR A 56 -14.30 -0.19 -50.50
N LYS A 57 -14.72 1.07 -50.38
CA LYS A 57 -16.12 1.42 -50.07
C LYS A 57 -17.06 0.94 -51.17
N GLU A 58 -16.68 1.13 -52.43
CA GLU A 58 -17.49 0.74 -53.59
C GLU A 58 -17.55 -0.79 -53.74
N ASN A 59 -16.41 -1.47 -53.59
CA ASN A 59 -16.35 -2.93 -53.63
C ASN A 59 -17.24 -3.59 -52.56
N ILE A 60 -17.19 -3.10 -51.31
CA ILE A 60 -18.03 -3.64 -50.23
C ILE A 60 -19.51 -3.41 -50.52
N LYS A 61 -19.87 -2.23 -51.06
CA LYS A 61 -21.25 -1.91 -51.42
C LYS A 61 -21.79 -2.84 -52.52
N GLU A 62 -20.98 -3.16 -53.52
CA GLU A 62 -21.35 -4.08 -54.59
C GLU A 62 -21.53 -5.52 -54.08
N GLN A 63 -20.60 -6.01 -53.25
CA GLN A 63 -20.71 -7.33 -52.65
C GLN A 63 -21.95 -7.47 -51.74
N LEU A 64 -22.28 -6.44 -50.96
CA LEU A 64 -23.50 -6.43 -50.15
C LEU A 64 -24.75 -6.51 -51.01
N LYS A 65 -24.78 -5.79 -52.14
CA LYS A 65 -25.90 -5.81 -53.08
C LYS A 65 -26.06 -7.20 -53.70
N GLN A 66 -24.95 -7.84 -54.08
CA GLN A 66 -24.97 -9.19 -54.62
C GLN A 66 -25.48 -10.22 -53.60
N ALA A 67 -25.01 -10.12 -52.34
CA ALA A 67 -25.49 -10.98 -51.26
C ALA A 67 -26.99 -10.75 -50.97
N GLU A 68 -27.46 -9.51 -51.06
CA GLU A 68 -28.86 -9.14 -50.91
C GLU A 68 -29.72 -9.75 -52.03
N GLU A 69 -29.28 -9.67 -53.28
CA GLU A 69 -29.95 -10.29 -54.43
C GLU A 69 -30.04 -11.81 -54.26
N SER A 70 -28.96 -12.50 -53.90
CA SER A 70 -28.97 -13.95 -53.66
C SER A 70 -29.91 -14.38 -52.53
N LEU A 71 -29.99 -13.60 -51.44
CA LEU A 71 -30.91 -13.91 -50.34
C LEU A 71 -32.38 -13.75 -50.76
N PHE A 72 -32.66 -12.78 -51.65
CA PHE A 72 -34.01 -12.50 -52.13
C PHE A 72 -34.52 -13.47 -53.22
N GLU A 73 -33.65 -14.32 -53.76
CA GLU A 73 -34.05 -15.44 -54.63
C GLU A 73 -34.70 -16.60 -53.86
N GLU A 74 -34.58 -16.63 -52.53
CA GLU A 74 -35.22 -17.63 -51.68
C GLU A 74 -36.75 -17.46 -51.64
N ALA A 75 -37.48 -18.44 -52.18
CA ALA A 75 -38.93 -18.41 -52.32
C ALA A 75 -39.69 -18.14 -51.00
N GLY A 76 -39.12 -18.57 -49.87
CA GLY A 76 -39.68 -18.29 -48.54
C GLY A 76 -39.67 -16.79 -48.19
N LEU A 77 -38.57 -16.10 -48.50
CA LEU A 77 -38.41 -14.68 -48.22
C LEU A 77 -39.24 -13.83 -49.19
N GLU A 78 -39.32 -14.24 -50.45
CA GLU A 78 -40.19 -13.61 -51.45
C GLU A 78 -41.65 -13.60 -51.00
N ARG A 79 -42.15 -14.74 -50.50
CA ARG A 79 -43.52 -14.85 -49.99
C ARG A 79 -43.78 -13.95 -48.78
N VAL A 80 -42.81 -13.80 -47.89
CA VAL A 80 -42.90 -12.88 -46.74
C VAL A 80 -42.97 -11.43 -47.20
N ARG A 81 -42.16 -11.04 -48.19
CA ARG A 81 -42.16 -9.68 -48.76
C ARG A 81 -43.50 -9.34 -49.40
N ASP A 82 -44.04 -10.24 -50.21
CA ASP A 82 -45.30 -10.00 -50.92
C ASP A 82 -46.46 -9.88 -49.94
N SER A 83 -46.49 -10.76 -48.92
CA SER A 83 -47.45 -10.67 -47.82
C SER A 83 -47.32 -9.34 -47.05
N LEU A 84 -46.10 -8.92 -46.70
CA LEU A 84 -45.87 -7.65 -46.00
C LEU A 84 -46.34 -6.45 -46.82
N LYS A 85 -46.03 -6.44 -48.12
CA LYS A 85 -46.44 -5.38 -49.05
C LYS A 85 -47.96 -5.31 -49.17
N GLU A 86 -48.63 -6.46 -49.30
CA GLU A 86 -50.10 -6.52 -49.40
C GLU A 86 -50.77 -6.03 -48.11
N HIS A 87 -50.30 -6.49 -46.94
CA HIS A 87 -50.87 -6.11 -45.66
C HIS A 87 -50.60 -4.64 -45.33
N TRP A 88 -49.39 -4.14 -45.56
CA TRP A 88 -49.06 -2.73 -45.32
C TRP A 88 -49.94 -1.78 -46.14
N LYS A 89 -50.17 -2.11 -47.41
CA LYS A 89 -51.05 -1.36 -48.31
C LYS A 89 -52.50 -1.33 -47.85
N LYS A 90 -52.96 -2.34 -47.09
CA LYS A 90 -54.30 -2.35 -46.47
C LYS A 90 -54.38 -1.38 -45.28
N TYR A 91 -53.33 -1.29 -44.48
CA TYR A 91 -53.30 -0.45 -43.27
C TYR A 91 -52.95 1.03 -43.55
N HIS A 92 -52.13 1.31 -44.56
CA HIS A 92 -51.66 2.67 -44.84
C HIS A 92 -51.93 3.07 -46.29
N LYS A 93 -52.77 4.10 -46.46
CA LYS A 93 -53.28 4.57 -47.77
C LYS A 93 -52.52 5.76 -48.36
N ASP A 94 -51.53 6.31 -47.64
CA ASP A 94 -50.70 7.39 -48.17
C ASP A 94 -49.78 6.83 -49.27
N THR A 95 -49.90 7.38 -50.47
CA THR A 95 -49.12 6.93 -51.64
C THR A 95 -47.62 7.05 -51.43
N ARG A 96 -47.16 8.01 -50.60
CA ARG A 96 -45.74 8.24 -50.30
C ARG A 96 -45.07 7.11 -49.53
N TYR A 97 -45.85 6.31 -48.80
CA TYR A 97 -45.36 5.23 -47.96
C TYR A 97 -46.05 3.90 -48.26
N SER A 98 -46.69 3.78 -49.43
CA SER A 98 -47.55 2.64 -49.80
C SER A 98 -46.79 1.32 -50.06
N GLU A 99 -45.47 1.36 -50.15
CA GLU A 99 -44.62 0.19 -50.39
C GLU A 99 -43.71 -0.11 -49.20
N ALA A 100 -44.03 -1.17 -48.47
CA ALA A 100 -43.13 -1.75 -47.49
C ALA A 100 -42.18 -2.74 -48.19
N ASN A 101 -40.88 -2.53 -48.02
CA ASN A 101 -39.84 -3.39 -48.59
C ASN A 101 -38.92 -3.88 -47.48
N ILE A 102 -38.50 -5.14 -47.57
CA ILE A 102 -37.47 -5.73 -46.71
C ILE A 102 -36.12 -5.40 -47.36
N ARG A 103 -35.14 -4.95 -46.58
CA ARG A 103 -33.79 -4.60 -47.03
C ARG A 103 -32.78 -4.98 -45.95
N PHE A 104 -31.52 -5.20 -46.33
CA PHE A 104 -30.45 -5.27 -45.35
C PHE A 104 -30.27 -3.92 -44.63
N ASN A 105 -30.19 -3.95 -43.30
CA ASN A 105 -30.04 -2.74 -42.47
C ASN A 105 -28.63 -2.09 -42.56
N SER A 106 -27.73 -2.62 -43.39
CA SER A 106 -26.34 -2.14 -43.53
C SER A 106 -25.93 -2.17 -45.00
N THR A 107 -26.16 -1.06 -45.70
CA THR A 107 -25.75 -0.85 -47.11
C THR A 107 -24.51 0.04 -47.23
N ASP A 108 -23.94 0.44 -46.09
CA ASP A 108 -22.80 1.35 -46.01
C ASP A 108 -21.75 0.77 -45.06
N LEU A 109 -20.48 0.98 -45.40
CA LEU A 109 -19.31 0.56 -44.62
C LEU A 109 -19.41 1.07 -43.18
N ASP A 110 -19.92 2.30 -42.98
CA ASP A 110 -20.10 2.89 -41.66
C ASP A 110 -21.08 2.10 -40.76
N GLN A 111 -22.09 1.43 -41.34
CA GLN A 111 -23.02 0.58 -40.60
C GLN A 111 -22.44 -0.81 -40.35
N LEU A 112 -21.54 -1.29 -41.22
CA LEU A 112 -20.80 -2.52 -40.98
C LEU A 112 -19.78 -2.35 -39.85
N ILE A 113 -19.04 -1.24 -39.83
CA ILE A 113 -18.05 -0.94 -38.78
C ILE A 113 -18.67 -0.98 -37.38
N LYS A 114 -19.93 -0.56 -37.21
CA LYS A 114 -20.66 -0.63 -35.93
C LYS A 114 -20.94 -2.05 -35.44
N LYS A 115 -20.87 -3.06 -36.32
CA LYS A 115 -21.14 -4.46 -36.01
C LYS A 115 -19.88 -5.29 -35.81
N PHE A 116 -18.69 -4.69 -35.90
CA PHE A 116 -17.45 -5.41 -35.63
C PHE A 116 -17.41 -5.84 -34.17
N GLU A 117 -17.19 -7.13 -33.96
CA GLU A 117 -16.94 -7.74 -32.67
C GLU A 117 -15.52 -8.34 -32.67
N VAL A 118 -14.95 -8.52 -31.49
CA VAL A 118 -13.63 -9.14 -31.33
C VAL A 118 -13.81 -10.55 -30.78
N ASP A 119 -13.20 -11.48 -31.50
CA ASP A 119 -13.15 -12.89 -31.16
C ASP A 119 -11.76 -13.29 -30.68
N PHE A 120 -11.71 -14.18 -29.68
CA PHE A 120 -10.48 -14.65 -29.06
C PHE A 120 -10.22 -16.12 -29.42
N MET A 121 -9.09 -16.36 -30.09
CA MET A 121 -8.62 -17.67 -30.57
C MET A 121 -7.09 -17.81 -30.42
N PRO A 122 -6.54 -19.05 -30.31
CA PRO A 122 -7.24 -20.33 -30.28
C PRO A 122 -7.91 -20.59 -28.92
N SER A 123 -9.01 -21.33 -28.93
CA SER A 123 -9.64 -21.82 -27.70
C SER A 123 -9.47 -23.34 -27.57
N ILE A 124 -9.57 -23.84 -26.34
CA ILE A 124 -9.54 -25.29 -26.05
C ILE A 124 -10.64 -26.03 -26.84
N THR A 125 -11.76 -25.37 -27.09
CA THR A 125 -12.91 -25.95 -27.80
C THR A 125 -12.85 -25.75 -29.33
N GLN A 126 -11.81 -25.10 -29.85
CA GLN A 126 -11.69 -24.64 -31.24
C GLN A 126 -12.80 -23.68 -31.70
N LYS A 127 -13.67 -23.22 -30.78
CA LYS A 127 -14.67 -22.17 -31.03
C LYS A 127 -14.11 -20.81 -30.64
N ALA A 128 -14.42 -19.77 -31.42
CA ALA A 128 -14.14 -18.41 -31.02
C ALA A 128 -14.88 -18.07 -29.71
N TYR A 129 -14.17 -17.44 -28.78
CA TYR A 129 -14.79 -16.84 -27.61
C TYR A 129 -15.06 -15.37 -27.90
N SER A 130 -16.26 -14.90 -27.59
CA SER A 130 -16.57 -13.48 -27.58
C SER A 130 -16.12 -12.83 -26.25
N ILE A 131 -16.15 -11.50 -26.18
CA ILE A 131 -15.88 -10.76 -24.93
C ILE A 131 -16.79 -11.22 -23.76
N ASP A 132 -18.02 -11.65 -24.08
CA ASP A 132 -19.00 -12.14 -23.11
C ASP A 132 -18.57 -13.47 -22.49
N SER A 133 -17.65 -14.19 -23.12
CA SER A 133 -17.11 -15.47 -22.62
C SER A 133 -15.85 -15.30 -21.76
N LEU A 134 -15.26 -14.09 -21.74
CA LEU A 134 -14.07 -13.82 -20.94
C LEU A 134 -14.42 -13.59 -19.46
N GLY A 135 -13.55 -14.03 -18.56
CA GLY A 135 -13.59 -13.63 -17.15
C GLY A 135 -13.27 -12.14 -16.99
N ASP A 136 -13.72 -11.53 -15.90
CA ASP A 136 -13.67 -10.08 -15.72
C ASP A 136 -12.26 -9.50 -15.78
N GLY A 137 -11.27 -10.19 -15.21
CA GLY A 137 -9.87 -9.78 -15.36
C GLY A 137 -9.40 -9.71 -16.81
N LEU A 138 -9.74 -10.70 -17.64
CA LEU A 138 -9.37 -10.70 -19.07
C LEU A 138 -10.11 -9.62 -19.85
N ARG A 139 -11.36 -9.31 -19.49
CA ARG A 139 -12.10 -8.18 -20.07
C ARG A 139 -11.44 -6.84 -19.74
N SER A 140 -11.06 -6.62 -18.49
CA SER A 140 -10.34 -5.41 -18.08
C SER A 140 -9.01 -5.27 -18.82
N LEU A 141 -8.25 -6.36 -18.94
CA LEU A 141 -7.01 -6.38 -19.72
C LEU A 141 -7.25 -6.03 -21.19
N PHE A 142 -8.28 -6.63 -21.81
CA PHE A 142 -8.62 -6.37 -23.19
C PHE A 142 -9.04 -4.91 -23.41
N TYR A 143 -9.90 -4.38 -22.54
CA TYR A 143 -10.30 -2.98 -22.60
C TYR A 143 -9.09 -2.03 -22.53
N LEU A 144 -8.18 -2.27 -21.58
CA LEU A 144 -6.95 -1.48 -21.46
C LEU A 144 -6.02 -1.64 -22.68
N SER A 145 -5.95 -2.83 -23.26
CA SER A 145 -5.19 -3.05 -24.50
C SER A 145 -5.75 -2.23 -25.66
N LEU A 146 -7.09 -2.10 -25.77
CA LEU A 146 -7.72 -1.26 -26.77
C LEU A 146 -7.45 0.22 -26.55
N VAL A 147 -7.45 0.68 -25.29
CA VAL A 147 -7.08 2.06 -24.97
C VAL A 147 -5.64 2.34 -25.36
N ASP A 148 -4.71 1.43 -25.04
CA ASP A 148 -3.29 1.59 -25.41
C ASP A 148 -3.12 1.60 -26.94
N SER A 149 -3.72 0.65 -27.66
CA SER A 149 -3.70 0.61 -29.13
C SER A 149 -4.31 1.87 -29.75
N PHE A 150 -5.41 2.38 -29.20
CA PHE A 150 -6.02 3.61 -29.68
C PHE A 150 -5.07 4.81 -29.51
N LEU A 151 -4.40 4.92 -28.36
CA LEU A 151 -3.41 5.98 -28.10
C LEU A 151 -2.16 5.83 -28.97
N GLU A 152 -1.72 4.61 -29.28
CA GLU A 152 -0.63 4.35 -30.23
C GLU A 152 -1.00 4.77 -31.65
N ILE A 153 -2.23 4.48 -32.09
CA ILE A 153 -2.74 4.92 -33.40
C ILE A 153 -2.83 6.45 -33.46
N GLU A 154 -3.30 7.12 -32.41
CA GLU A 154 -3.27 8.59 -32.30
C GLU A 154 -1.84 9.14 -32.47
N GLN A 155 -0.85 8.51 -31.83
CA GLN A 155 0.55 8.92 -31.96
C GLN A 155 1.11 8.70 -33.37
N GLN A 156 0.86 7.53 -33.98
CA GLN A 156 1.30 7.24 -35.35
C GLN A 156 0.68 8.21 -36.36
N ALA A 157 -0.54 8.67 -36.12
CA ALA A 157 -1.17 9.70 -36.94
C ALA A 157 -0.44 11.06 -36.84
N MET A 158 0.23 11.38 -35.73
CA MET A 158 1.10 12.57 -35.60
C MET A 158 2.40 12.44 -36.39
N GLU A 159 3.01 11.26 -36.38
CA GLU A 159 4.33 11.06 -37.00
C GLU A 159 4.23 10.99 -38.53
N ASN A 160 3.11 10.51 -39.06
CA ASN A 160 2.88 10.35 -40.50
C ASN A 160 2.35 11.61 -41.21
N SER A 161 2.16 12.74 -40.53
CA SER A 161 1.73 13.99 -41.17
C SER A 161 2.83 14.71 -41.98
N ASP A 162 4.09 14.25 -41.89
CA ASP A 162 5.24 14.81 -42.61
C ASP A 162 5.57 14.08 -43.92
N GLY A 163 4.88 12.97 -44.23
CA GLY A 163 5.04 12.22 -45.47
C GLY A 163 3.97 12.61 -46.51
N GLY A 164 4.36 12.84 -47.76
CA GLY A 164 3.48 13.34 -48.83
C GLY A 164 2.32 12.42 -49.28
N ASP A 165 2.08 11.31 -48.60
CA ASP A 165 0.94 10.42 -48.84
C ASP A 165 -0.28 10.81 -47.98
N ALA A 166 -1.48 10.47 -48.44
CA ALA A 166 -2.70 10.71 -47.67
C ALA A 166 -2.63 9.96 -46.32
N PRO A 167 -3.01 10.60 -45.19
CA PRO A 167 -2.86 9.99 -43.88
C PRO A 167 -3.71 8.72 -43.77
N LEU A 168 -3.12 7.66 -43.22
CA LEU A 168 -3.77 6.36 -42.97
C LEU A 168 -4.95 6.48 -42.01
N PHE A 169 -4.92 7.48 -41.12
CA PHE A 169 -5.93 7.74 -40.12
C PHE A 169 -6.41 9.19 -40.16
N ASN A 170 -7.71 9.41 -40.07
CA ASN A 170 -8.37 10.70 -39.94
C ASN A 170 -8.77 10.93 -38.48
N ILE A 171 -7.78 11.18 -37.61
CA ILE A 171 -8.00 11.41 -36.18
C ILE A 171 -7.69 12.85 -35.81
N LYS A 172 -8.64 13.50 -35.12
CA LYS A 172 -8.35 14.73 -34.40
C LYS A 172 -7.70 14.38 -33.08
N ILE A 173 -6.44 14.78 -32.92
CA ILE A 173 -5.60 14.41 -31.78
C ILE A 173 -5.87 15.39 -30.65
N PRO A 174 -6.26 14.91 -29.45
CA PRO A 174 -6.45 15.79 -28.30
C PRO A 174 -5.09 16.33 -27.83
N ALA A 175 -5.09 17.54 -27.29
CA ALA A 175 -3.92 18.11 -26.64
C ALA A 175 -3.54 17.33 -25.37
N LEU A 176 -4.54 16.76 -24.69
CA LEU A 176 -4.35 15.92 -23.51
C LEU A 176 -5.44 14.84 -23.44
N THR A 177 -5.03 13.59 -23.23
CA THR A 177 -5.91 12.47 -22.88
C THR A 177 -5.71 12.08 -21.41
N ILE A 178 -6.75 12.25 -20.60
CA ILE A 178 -6.80 11.80 -19.21
C ILE A 178 -7.50 10.45 -19.17
N LEU A 179 -6.78 9.42 -18.74
CA LEU A 179 -7.33 8.10 -18.44
C LEU A 179 -7.57 8.00 -16.93
N ALA A 180 -8.84 8.05 -16.52
CA ALA A 180 -9.25 7.95 -15.13
C ALA A 180 -9.83 6.56 -14.88
N ILE A 181 -9.21 5.79 -13.98
CA ILE A 181 -9.58 4.41 -13.69
C ILE A 181 -9.88 4.27 -12.20
N GLU A 182 -11.06 3.76 -11.91
CA GLU A 182 -11.50 3.55 -10.54
C GLU A 182 -11.37 2.07 -10.17
N GLU A 183 -10.63 1.79 -9.10
CA GLU A 183 -10.42 0.45 -8.52
C GLU A 183 -10.10 -0.67 -9.53
N PRO A 184 -8.98 -0.58 -10.28
CA PRO A 184 -8.60 -1.60 -11.26
C PRO A 184 -8.28 -2.97 -10.64
N GLU A 185 -8.19 -3.06 -9.31
CA GLU A 185 -8.05 -4.29 -8.55
C GLU A 185 -9.33 -5.16 -8.50
N ASN A 186 -10.50 -4.58 -8.78
CA ASN A 186 -11.78 -5.30 -8.68
C ASN A 186 -11.85 -6.47 -9.67
N HIS A 187 -12.06 -7.68 -9.15
CA HIS A 187 -12.12 -8.94 -9.91
C HIS A 187 -10.84 -9.32 -10.68
N VAL A 188 -9.68 -8.79 -10.27
CA VAL A 188 -8.38 -9.02 -10.93
C VAL A 188 -7.39 -9.71 -9.97
N SER A 189 -6.64 -10.69 -10.47
CA SER A 189 -5.58 -11.34 -9.67
C SER A 189 -4.35 -10.42 -9.49
N PRO A 190 -3.56 -10.57 -8.41
CA PRO A 190 -2.41 -9.69 -8.15
C PRO A 190 -1.37 -9.63 -9.28
N HIS A 191 -1.17 -10.71 -10.02
CA HIS A 191 -0.25 -10.75 -11.17
C HIS A 191 -0.81 -9.98 -12.36
N LEU A 192 -2.10 -10.15 -12.65
CA LEU A 192 -2.76 -9.43 -13.72
C LEU A 192 -2.83 -7.93 -13.42
N LEU A 193 -3.09 -7.56 -12.16
CA LEU A 193 -3.04 -6.18 -11.69
C LEU A 193 -1.63 -5.58 -11.92
N GLY A 194 -0.57 -6.37 -11.70
CA GLY A 194 0.79 -5.98 -12.05
C GLY A 194 0.93 -5.56 -13.52
N ASN A 195 0.42 -6.38 -14.44
CA ASN A 195 0.45 -6.08 -15.88
C ASN A 195 -0.37 -4.84 -16.24
N ILE A 196 -1.54 -4.67 -15.61
CA ILE A 196 -2.38 -3.48 -15.76
C ILE A 196 -1.59 -2.23 -15.37
N ILE A 197 -0.98 -2.21 -14.18
CA ILE A 197 -0.21 -1.05 -13.72
C ILE A 197 0.99 -0.75 -14.64
N VAL A 198 1.66 -1.77 -15.18
CA VAL A 198 2.76 -1.57 -16.16
C VAL A 198 2.26 -0.88 -17.43
N ASN A 199 1.14 -1.33 -18.00
CA ASN A 199 0.55 -0.72 -19.19
C ASN A 199 0.07 0.71 -18.91
N LEU A 200 -0.55 0.95 -17.77
CA LEU A 200 -0.97 2.29 -17.35
C LEU A 200 0.20 3.25 -17.19
N LYS A 201 1.33 2.78 -16.66
CA LYS A 201 2.57 3.59 -16.63
C LYS A 201 3.09 3.90 -18.02
N ARG A 202 3.04 2.95 -18.96
CA ARG A 202 3.44 3.19 -20.36
C ARG A 202 2.57 4.29 -20.98
N ILE A 203 1.27 4.23 -20.76
CA ILE A 203 0.33 5.26 -21.20
C ILE A 203 0.68 6.62 -20.56
N ALA A 204 0.90 6.66 -19.24
CA ALA A 204 1.24 7.88 -18.52
C ALA A 204 2.59 8.52 -18.91
N LEU A 205 3.49 7.78 -19.58
CA LEU A 205 4.76 8.29 -20.10
C LEU A 205 4.62 9.00 -21.46
N LYS A 206 3.47 8.88 -22.13
CA LYS A 206 3.19 9.59 -23.39
C LYS A 206 3.01 11.09 -23.11
N ASN A 207 3.54 11.95 -23.99
CA ASN A 207 3.57 13.41 -23.79
C ASN A 207 2.19 14.06 -23.66
N ASN A 208 1.17 13.48 -24.29
CA ASN A 208 -0.20 13.97 -24.31
C ASN A 208 -1.13 13.13 -23.43
N SER A 209 -0.62 12.39 -22.45
CA SER A 209 -1.45 11.52 -21.61
C SER A 209 -1.19 11.67 -20.12
N GLN A 210 -2.26 11.54 -19.34
CA GLN A 210 -2.22 11.48 -17.90
C GLN A 210 -3.09 10.31 -17.43
N VAL A 211 -2.59 9.54 -16.46
CA VAL A 211 -3.37 8.46 -15.85
C VAL A 211 -3.67 8.80 -14.39
N ILE A 212 -4.93 8.65 -14.00
CA ILE A 212 -5.42 8.81 -12.63
C ILE A 212 -6.02 7.47 -12.21
N ILE A 213 -5.59 6.96 -11.06
CA ILE A 213 -6.08 5.69 -10.52
C ILE A 213 -6.58 5.94 -9.10
N THR A 214 -7.77 5.43 -8.76
CA THR A 214 -8.20 5.29 -7.37
C THR A 214 -8.00 3.85 -6.93
N SER A 215 -7.65 3.65 -5.66
CA SER A 215 -7.43 2.33 -5.10
C SER A 215 -7.57 2.34 -3.59
N HIS A 216 -8.06 1.23 -3.05
CA HIS A 216 -8.09 0.95 -1.62
C HIS A 216 -7.17 -0.23 -1.24
N THR A 217 -6.29 -0.69 -2.16
CA THR A 217 -5.46 -1.87 -1.91
C THR A 217 -3.96 -1.55 -1.77
N PRO A 218 -3.29 -2.13 -0.76
CA PRO A 218 -1.84 -2.25 -0.69
C PRO A 218 -1.17 -2.67 -2.01
N ALA A 219 -1.81 -3.56 -2.78
CA ALA A 219 -1.22 -4.13 -3.98
C ALA A 219 -0.88 -3.07 -5.05
N ILE A 220 -1.66 -1.99 -5.18
CA ILE A 220 -1.37 -0.91 -6.13
C ILE A 220 -0.27 -0.01 -5.60
N VAL A 221 -0.33 0.33 -4.30
CA VAL A 221 0.64 1.19 -3.64
C VAL A 221 2.07 0.65 -3.78
N LYS A 222 2.30 -0.67 -3.59
CA LYS A 222 3.62 -1.29 -3.77
C LYS A 222 4.18 -1.11 -5.19
N ARG A 223 3.32 -0.88 -6.19
CA ARG A 223 3.66 -0.83 -7.61
C ARG A 223 3.78 0.58 -8.17
N VAL A 224 3.46 1.62 -7.40
CA VAL A 224 3.58 3.03 -7.86
C VAL A 224 4.75 3.74 -7.19
N SER A 225 5.07 4.94 -7.66
CA SER A 225 6.05 5.80 -6.98
C SER A 225 5.33 6.53 -5.84
N PRO A 226 5.87 6.58 -4.61
CA PRO A 226 5.18 7.26 -3.51
C PRO A 226 4.80 8.71 -3.83
N GLU A 227 5.61 9.43 -4.62
CA GLU A 227 5.39 10.82 -5.01
C GLU A 227 4.13 11.04 -5.88
N SER A 228 3.66 9.98 -6.56
CA SER A 228 2.42 10.01 -7.34
C SER A 228 1.18 9.79 -6.47
N ILE A 229 1.33 9.39 -5.21
CA ILE A 229 0.20 9.13 -4.32
C ILE A 229 -0.41 10.45 -3.86
N ARG A 230 -1.74 10.50 -3.87
CA ARG A 230 -2.54 11.51 -3.17
C ARG A 230 -3.39 10.75 -2.15
N TYR A 231 -3.12 11.02 -0.89
CA TYR A 231 -3.79 10.38 0.23
C TYR A 231 -5.04 11.17 0.59
N PHE A 232 -6.18 10.49 0.62
CA PHE A 232 -7.47 11.07 0.98
C PHE A 232 -7.77 10.62 2.41
N ASN A 233 -7.75 11.56 3.35
CA ASN A 233 -8.09 11.31 4.74
C ASN A 233 -9.42 11.97 5.07
N ILE A 234 -10.35 11.22 5.65
CA ILE A 234 -11.65 11.73 6.08
C ILE A 234 -11.49 12.25 7.51
N SER A 235 -11.57 13.58 7.68
CA SER A 235 -11.63 14.19 9.01
C SER A 235 -13.08 14.14 9.49
N ILE A 236 -13.35 13.29 10.49
CA ILE A 236 -14.69 13.14 11.07
C ILE A 236 -15.11 14.41 11.81
N ASP A 237 -14.17 15.05 12.52
CA ASP A 237 -14.45 16.26 13.31
C ASP A 237 -14.82 17.46 12.43
N GLU A 238 -14.09 17.65 11.33
CA GLU A 238 -14.32 18.75 10.39
C GLU A 238 -15.38 18.40 9.32
N LEU A 239 -15.77 17.13 9.19
CA LEU A 239 -16.62 16.59 8.13
C LEU A 239 -16.12 16.93 6.72
N VAL A 240 -14.79 16.95 6.54
CA VAL A 240 -14.14 17.22 5.25
C VAL A 240 -13.14 16.12 4.89
N THR A 241 -12.92 15.95 3.58
CA THR A 241 -11.82 15.12 3.08
C THR A 241 -10.57 15.97 2.89
N LYS A 242 -9.53 15.69 3.67
CA LYS A 242 -8.21 16.30 3.52
C LYS A 242 -7.43 15.50 2.49
N VAL A 243 -6.92 16.18 1.46
CA VAL A 243 -6.07 15.56 0.44
C VAL A 243 -4.63 15.95 0.70
N LYS A 244 -3.77 14.95 0.91
CA LYS A 244 -2.35 15.15 1.20
C LYS A 244 -1.47 14.47 0.16
N LYS A 245 -0.34 15.10 -0.17
CA LYS A 245 0.68 14.51 -1.04
C LYS A 245 1.75 13.84 -0.19
N VAL A 246 2.22 12.67 -0.61
CA VAL A 246 3.40 12.05 -0.01
C VAL A 246 4.64 12.87 -0.37
N VAL A 247 5.33 13.42 0.62
CA VAL A 247 6.60 14.10 0.44
C VAL A 247 7.72 13.16 0.88
N LEU A 248 8.64 12.86 -0.04
CA LEU A 248 9.83 12.11 0.29
C LEU A 248 11.00 13.06 0.63
N PRO A 249 12.02 12.58 1.35
CA PRO A 249 13.27 13.31 1.54
C PRO A 249 13.87 13.79 0.20
N LEU A 250 14.72 14.81 0.23
CA LEU A 250 15.37 15.30 -0.98
C LEU A 250 16.23 14.19 -1.59
N LYS A 251 16.04 13.91 -2.88
CA LYS A 251 16.80 12.87 -3.59
C LYS A 251 18.28 13.24 -3.80
N GLN A 252 18.63 14.52 -3.70
CA GLN A 252 19.98 15.03 -3.97
C GLN A 252 20.36 16.08 -2.91
N GLY A 253 21.63 16.14 -2.55
CA GLY A 253 22.20 17.18 -1.69
C GLY A 253 23.25 16.66 -0.70
N SER A 254 23.01 15.51 -0.08
CA SER A 254 23.95 14.81 0.80
C SER A 254 23.77 13.29 0.71
N VAL A 255 24.80 12.52 1.06
CA VAL A 255 24.74 11.04 1.10
C VAL A 255 23.62 10.56 2.03
N GLU A 256 23.45 11.22 3.18
CA GLU A 256 22.38 10.92 4.13
C GLU A 256 20.98 11.14 3.53
N ASN A 257 20.80 12.17 2.71
CA ASN A 257 19.53 12.45 2.04
C ASN A 257 19.20 11.39 0.98
N GLU A 258 20.22 10.88 0.27
CA GLU A 258 20.05 9.80 -0.71
C GLU A 258 19.69 8.47 -0.05
N GLU A 259 20.38 8.11 1.03
CA GLU A 259 20.07 6.92 1.84
C GLU A 259 18.69 7.02 2.47
N ALA A 260 18.34 8.18 3.04
CA ALA A 260 17.01 8.48 3.56
C ALA A 260 15.93 8.33 2.49
N TYR A 261 16.11 8.95 1.32
CA TYR A 261 15.15 8.85 0.22
C TYR A 261 14.95 7.39 -0.20
N LYS A 262 16.04 6.62 -0.37
CA LYS A 262 15.98 5.21 -0.75
C LYS A 262 15.29 4.38 0.33
N TYR A 263 15.69 4.55 1.58
CA TYR A 263 15.13 3.83 2.72
C TYR A 263 13.62 4.08 2.84
N VAL A 264 13.18 5.34 2.86
CA VAL A 264 11.76 5.69 3.00
C VAL A 264 10.97 5.15 1.82
N LYS A 265 11.49 5.30 0.61
CA LYS A 265 10.82 4.82 -0.60
C LYS A 265 10.63 3.30 -0.57
N GLU A 266 11.64 2.55 -0.15
CA GLU A 266 11.54 1.09 -0.05
C GLU A 266 10.67 0.67 1.13
N ALA A 267 10.75 1.35 2.28
CA ALA A 267 9.95 1.02 3.46
C ALA A 267 8.45 1.32 3.25
N VAL A 268 8.12 2.45 2.61
CA VAL A 268 6.76 2.80 2.16
C VAL A 268 6.19 1.75 1.20
N ARG A 269 7.04 1.16 0.35
CA ARG A 269 6.64 0.09 -0.57
C ARG A 269 6.55 -1.27 0.10
N ALA A 270 7.36 -1.51 1.12
CA ALA A 270 7.33 -2.75 1.91
C ALA A 270 6.03 -2.81 2.74
N TYR A 271 5.66 -1.69 3.37
CA TYR A 271 4.54 -1.54 4.31
C TYR A 271 3.47 -0.52 3.84
N PRO A 272 2.84 -0.69 2.68
CA PRO A 272 1.77 0.18 2.21
C PRO A 272 0.49 0.09 3.04
N GLU A 273 0.36 -0.89 3.93
CA GLU A 273 -0.78 -1.05 4.82
C GLU A 273 -0.98 0.22 5.69
N ILE A 274 0.12 0.94 5.99
CA ILE A 274 0.15 2.27 6.63
C ILE A 274 -0.87 3.25 6.04
N TYR A 275 -1.02 3.27 4.70
CA TYR A 275 -1.91 4.22 4.03
C TYR A 275 -3.39 3.93 4.29
N PHE A 276 -3.72 2.75 4.83
CA PHE A 276 -5.09 2.32 5.07
C PHE A 276 -5.39 2.15 6.56
N SER A 277 -4.39 2.39 7.43
CA SER A 277 -4.53 2.25 8.88
C SER A 277 -5.25 3.45 9.50
N LYS A 278 -6.09 3.19 10.50
CA LYS A 278 -6.57 4.21 11.45
C LYS A 278 -5.48 4.61 12.44
N LEU A 279 -4.57 3.69 12.75
CA LEU A 279 -3.45 3.91 13.65
C LEU A 279 -2.28 3.01 13.24
N VAL A 280 -1.07 3.55 13.27
CA VAL A 280 0.17 2.80 13.01
C VAL A 280 0.98 2.64 14.30
N ILE A 281 1.44 1.42 14.56
CA ILE A 281 2.37 1.14 15.66
C ILE A 281 3.73 0.84 15.05
N LEU A 282 4.70 1.72 15.31
CA LEU A 282 6.07 1.58 14.84
C LEU A 282 6.88 0.78 15.88
N GLY A 283 7.50 -0.33 15.49
CA GLY A 283 8.39 -1.14 16.33
C GLY A 283 9.82 -1.22 15.77
N GLU A 284 10.83 -1.68 16.50
CA GLU A 284 12.19 -1.81 15.93
C GLU A 284 12.32 -3.01 14.97
N GLY A 285 11.65 -4.14 15.22
CA GLY A 285 11.78 -5.33 14.38
C GLY A 285 10.65 -6.35 14.45
N ASP A 286 11.00 -7.60 14.13
CA ASP A 286 10.04 -8.70 13.96
C ASP A 286 9.36 -9.12 15.26
N SER A 287 9.98 -8.83 16.40
CA SER A 287 9.44 -9.20 17.72
C SER A 287 8.16 -8.42 18.01
N GLU A 288 8.15 -7.13 17.67
CA GLU A 288 6.98 -6.26 17.80
C GLU A 288 5.82 -6.74 16.92
N GLU A 289 6.11 -7.19 15.69
CA GLU A 289 5.11 -7.74 14.76
C GLU A 289 4.42 -9.02 15.28
N ILE A 290 4.95 -9.65 16.34
CA ILE A 290 4.39 -10.88 16.92
C ILE A 290 3.73 -10.60 18.26
N VAL A 291 4.41 -9.86 19.14
CA VAL A 291 3.96 -9.63 20.52
C VAL A 291 2.87 -8.55 20.57
N ILE A 292 3.02 -7.44 19.84
CA ILE A 292 2.07 -6.33 19.90
C ILE A 292 0.69 -6.75 19.38
N PRO A 293 0.55 -7.48 18.25
CA PRO A 293 -0.76 -7.93 17.79
C PRO A 293 -1.50 -8.78 18.82
N LYS A 294 -0.82 -9.76 19.42
CA LYS A 294 -1.40 -10.60 20.47
C LYS A 294 -1.81 -9.78 21.70
N ALA A 295 -1.03 -8.77 22.06
CA ALA A 295 -1.33 -7.92 23.21
C ALA A 295 -2.57 -7.04 22.99
N ILE A 296 -2.73 -6.48 21.78
CA ILE A 296 -3.92 -5.71 21.39
C ILE A 296 -5.14 -6.63 21.33
N GLU A 297 -5.04 -7.78 20.65
CA GLU A 297 -6.15 -8.74 20.51
C GLU A 297 -6.70 -9.17 21.88
N LEU A 298 -5.83 -9.32 22.87
CA LEU A 298 -6.26 -9.63 24.22
C LEU A 298 -6.86 -8.44 24.96
N ASP A 299 -6.29 -7.24 24.83
CA ASP A 299 -6.79 -6.05 25.54
C ASP A 299 -8.11 -5.51 24.97
N THR A 300 -8.28 -5.53 23.65
CA THR A 300 -9.47 -5.01 22.96
C THR A 300 -10.53 -6.07 22.67
N GLU A 301 -10.17 -7.37 22.73
CA GLU A 301 -10.98 -8.49 22.24
C GLU A 301 -11.30 -8.40 20.73
N GLU A 302 -10.54 -7.59 19.99
CA GLU A 302 -10.70 -7.34 18.56
C GLU A 302 -9.41 -7.62 17.79
N GLN A 303 -9.54 -8.15 16.56
CA GLN A 303 -8.38 -8.36 15.67
C GLN A 303 -7.87 -7.04 15.11
N LEU A 304 -6.56 -6.93 14.90
CA LEU A 304 -5.94 -5.69 14.38
C LEU A 304 -6.57 -5.21 13.07
N ASP A 305 -6.86 -6.13 12.17
CA ASP A 305 -7.49 -5.81 10.88
C ASP A 305 -8.90 -5.23 11.05
N SER A 306 -9.64 -5.64 12.09
CA SER A 306 -11.00 -5.14 12.35
C SER A 306 -11.01 -3.69 12.87
N ILE A 307 -9.96 -3.29 13.59
CA ILE A 307 -9.74 -1.91 14.05
C ILE A 307 -8.85 -1.09 13.12
N ALA A 308 -8.42 -1.67 12.00
CA ALA A 308 -7.51 -1.08 11.02
C ALA A 308 -6.20 -0.55 11.65
N VAL A 309 -5.58 -1.34 12.53
CA VAL A 309 -4.27 -1.05 13.12
C VAL A 309 -3.19 -1.81 12.35
N SER A 310 -2.08 -1.14 12.03
CA SER A 310 -0.92 -1.79 11.40
C SER A 310 0.31 -1.68 12.29
N VAL A 311 0.97 -2.81 12.56
CA VAL A 311 2.28 -2.85 13.21
C VAL A 311 3.35 -2.88 12.13
N VAL A 312 4.28 -1.93 12.18
CA VAL A 312 5.29 -1.73 11.13
C VAL A 312 6.68 -1.63 11.75
N PRO A 313 7.66 -2.42 11.29
CA PRO A 313 9.01 -2.36 11.78
C PRO A 313 9.76 -1.18 11.14
N LEU A 314 10.49 -0.46 11.99
CA LEU A 314 11.32 0.69 11.65
C LEU A 314 12.65 0.30 11.02
N GLY A 315 13.06 -0.98 11.09
CA GLY A 315 14.22 -1.49 10.34
C GLY A 315 15.52 -0.70 10.53
N GLY A 316 15.71 -0.01 11.67
CA GLY A 316 16.93 0.74 12.01
C GLY A 316 16.79 2.27 12.16
N ARG A 317 17.88 2.99 11.82
CA ARG A 317 18.18 4.38 12.27
C ARG A 317 17.38 5.52 11.60
N HIS A 318 16.26 5.22 10.97
CA HIS A 318 15.52 6.16 10.10
C HIS A 318 14.11 6.51 10.61
N VAL A 319 13.91 6.42 11.93
CA VAL A 319 12.63 6.63 12.61
C VAL A 319 11.98 7.97 12.25
N ASN A 320 12.79 9.04 12.17
CA ASN A 320 12.33 10.38 11.80
C ASN A 320 11.53 10.40 10.51
N HIS A 321 11.93 9.63 9.50
CA HIS A 321 11.24 9.72 8.23
C HIS A 321 9.85 9.10 8.25
N PHE A 322 9.65 8.03 9.02
CA PHE A 322 8.31 7.47 9.25
C PHE A 322 7.45 8.43 10.06
N TRP A 323 7.99 9.02 11.13
CA TRP A 323 7.28 10.04 11.91
C TRP A 323 6.88 11.23 11.05
N LYS A 324 7.80 11.72 10.21
CA LYS A 324 7.54 12.80 9.27
C LYS A 324 6.45 12.43 8.28
N LEU A 325 6.53 11.25 7.66
CA LEU A 325 5.54 10.75 6.72
C LEU A 325 4.15 10.66 7.35
N LEU A 326 4.02 10.00 8.51
CA LEU A 326 2.75 9.79 9.19
C LEU A 326 2.15 11.11 9.68
N LYS A 327 2.98 12.00 10.25
CA LYS A 327 2.57 13.36 10.65
C LYS A 327 2.11 14.18 9.45
N GLU A 328 2.85 14.16 8.35
CA GLU A 328 2.45 14.85 7.13
C GLU A 328 1.13 14.30 6.60
N LEU A 329 0.90 12.98 6.66
CA LEU A 329 -0.33 12.33 6.20
C LEU A 329 -1.53 12.44 7.17
N ASP A 330 -1.34 12.97 8.38
CA ASP A 330 -2.34 12.92 9.47
C ASP A 330 -2.73 11.50 9.90
N ILE A 331 -1.82 10.54 9.76
CA ILE A 331 -2.08 9.17 10.21
C ILE A 331 -1.64 9.10 11.67
N PRO A 332 -2.54 8.81 12.62
CA PRO A 332 -2.17 8.61 14.01
C PRO A 332 -1.11 7.51 14.15
N TYR A 333 -0.13 7.70 15.03
CA TYR A 333 0.86 6.67 15.30
C TYR A 333 1.35 6.67 16.74
N VAL A 334 1.89 5.53 17.15
CA VAL A 334 2.68 5.35 18.38
C VAL A 334 3.96 4.60 18.02
N THR A 335 5.03 4.77 18.79
CA THR A 335 6.32 4.13 18.52
C THR A 335 6.84 3.41 19.76
N LEU A 336 7.34 2.19 19.60
CA LEU A 336 8.10 1.44 20.59
C LEU A 336 9.55 1.31 20.09
N LEU A 337 10.49 1.88 20.84
CA LEU A 337 11.93 1.82 20.57
C LEU A 337 12.63 0.96 21.62
N ASP A 338 13.77 0.38 21.27
CA ASP A 338 14.60 -0.33 22.25
C ASP A 338 15.44 0.68 23.04
N LEU A 339 15.45 0.56 24.37
CA LEU A 339 16.28 1.41 25.20
C LEU A 339 17.76 1.02 25.05
N ASP A 340 18.03 -0.27 24.87
CA ASP A 340 19.37 -0.83 24.70
C ASP A 340 20.32 -0.41 25.85
N ARG A 341 19.84 -0.32 27.10
CA ARG A 341 20.65 0.21 28.22
C ARG A 341 21.99 -0.53 28.35
N GLU A 342 23.06 0.24 28.53
CA GLU A 342 24.45 -0.23 28.55
C GLU A 342 24.95 -0.88 27.25
N ARG A 343 24.22 -0.87 26.13
CA ARG A 343 24.80 -1.16 24.81
C ARG A 343 25.44 0.09 24.23
N ASN A 344 26.39 -0.08 23.30
CA ASN A 344 27.00 1.04 22.60
C ASN A 344 25.94 1.87 21.84
N GLY A 345 25.79 3.15 22.19
CA GLY A 345 24.76 4.05 21.66
C GLY A 345 23.35 3.83 22.22
N GLY A 346 23.19 2.92 23.18
CA GLY A 346 21.98 2.66 23.94
C GLY A 346 21.74 3.65 25.07
N GLY A 347 20.73 3.38 25.90
CA GLY A 347 20.35 4.18 27.06
C GLY A 347 20.10 5.64 26.71
N TRP A 348 20.91 6.53 27.29
CA TRP A 348 20.83 7.97 27.02
C TRP A 348 21.08 8.34 25.56
N GLY A 349 21.84 7.53 24.81
CA GLY A 349 22.03 7.72 23.37
C GLY A 349 20.72 7.61 22.59
N ARG A 350 19.85 6.67 22.95
CA ARG A 350 18.53 6.47 22.33
C ARG A 350 17.53 7.53 22.74
N VAL A 351 17.55 7.95 24.02
CA VAL A 351 16.74 9.07 24.53
C VAL A 351 17.10 10.37 23.78
N LYS A 352 18.40 10.69 23.71
CA LYS A 352 18.91 11.83 22.94
C LYS A 352 18.43 11.78 21.48
N TYR A 353 18.60 10.62 20.83
CA TYR A 353 18.19 10.45 19.44
C TYR A 353 16.69 10.72 19.24
N ALA A 354 15.83 10.20 20.11
CA ALA A 354 14.38 10.43 20.04
C ALA A 354 14.02 11.92 20.19
N LEU A 355 14.64 12.61 21.16
CA LEU A 355 14.46 14.06 21.37
C LEU A 355 14.86 14.86 20.12
N GLU A 356 16.04 14.58 19.55
CA GLU A 356 16.51 15.24 18.33
C GLU A 356 15.57 15.00 17.15
N GLN A 357 15.05 13.77 16.97
CA GLN A 357 14.11 13.48 15.89
C GLN A 357 12.76 14.18 16.10
N LEU A 358 12.25 14.24 17.33
CA LEU A 358 11.02 14.96 17.65
C LEU A 358 11.14 16.46 17.34
N ILE A 359 12.28 17.07 17.68
CA ILE A 359 12.57 18.48 17.33
C ILE A 359 12.60 18.67 15.81
N LYS A 360 13.25 17.76 15.07
CA LYS A 360 13.34 17.83 13.60
C LYS A 360 11.98 17.74 12.90
N ILE A 361 11.02 17.00 13.46
CA ILE A 361 9.65 16.94 12.92
C ILE A 361 8.76 18.09 13.41
N GLY A 362 9.30 19.04 14.17
CA GLY A 362 8.62 20.26 14.60
C GLY A 362 7.92 20.18 15.95
N ALA A 363 8.37 19.33 16.87
CA ALA A 363 7.97 19.43 18.27
C ALA A 363 8.54 20.73 18.89
N ASP A 364 7.77 21.36 19.78
CA ASP A 364 8.20 22.57 20.48
C ASP A 364 9.35 22.23 21.44
N LYS A 365 10.56 22.66 21.07
CA LYS A 365 11.78 22.45 21.84
C LYS A 365 11.67 22.98 23.27
N ASN A 366 11.00 24.11 23.48
CA ASN A 366 10.88 24.72 24.81
C ASN A 366 10.02 23.91 25.76
N LYS A 367 9.06 23.14 25.22
CA LYS A 367 8.24 22.20 26.01
C LYS A 367 8.92 20.85 26.17
N LEU A 368 9.53 20.34 25.10
CA LEU A 368 10.17 19.03 25.08
C LEU A 368 11.42 18.96 25.97
N LEU A 369 12.15 20.07 26.10
CA LEU A 369 13.37 20.16 26.90
C LEU A 369 13.17 20.87 28.24
N LEU A 370 11.92 21.05 28.67
CA LEU A 370 11.60 21.67 29.96
C LEU A 370 11.97 20.72 31.11
N LEU A 371 12.84 21.19 32.00
CA LEU A 371 13.27 20.48 33.19
C LEU A 371 12.31 20.74 34.36
N SER A 372 12.36 19.89 35.37
CA SER A 372 11.50 19.97 36.56
C SER A 372 11.69 21.25 37.39
N ASP A 373 12.85 21.90 37.26
CA ASP A 373 13.17 23.19 37.88
C ASP A 373 12.67 24.40 37.07
N GLY A 374 12.00 24.16 35.94
CA GLY A 374 11.48 25.18 35.04
C GLY A 374 12.51 25.75 34.06
N SER A 375 13.75 25.26 34.07
CA SER A 375 14.77 25.62 33.07
C SER A 375 14.64 24.77 31.79
N ILE A 376 15.23 25.24 30.69
CA ILE A 376 15.25 24.51 29.41
C ILE A 376 16.64 23.90 29.23
N LEU A 377 16.71 22.61 28.92
CA LEU A 377 17.98 21.94 28.64
C LEU A 377 18.71 22.63 27.48
N SER A 378 19.98 22.98 27.68
CA SER A 378 20.78 23.64 26.66
C SER A 378 21.15 22.69 25.52
N ASP A 379 21.50 23.24 24.35
CA ASP A 379 21.95 22.44 23.21
C ASP A 379 23.26 21.70 23.50
N GLU A 380 24.16 22.31 24.26
CA GLU A 380 25.39 21.66 24.70
C GLU A 380 25.07 20.43 25.57
N SER A 381 24.18 20.60 26.57
CA SER A 381 23.78 19.49 27.44
C SER A 381 23.02 18.38 26.71
N LEU A 382 22.15 18.73 25.75
CA LEU A 382 21.48 17.74 24.89
C LEU A 382 22.51 16.97 24.04
N ASN A 383 23.49 17.67 23.47
CA ASN A 383 24.54 17.04 22.68
C ASN A 383 25.37 16.06 23.51
N GLU A 384 25.59 16.35 24.79
CA GLU A 384 26.34 15.51 25.72
C GLU A 384 25.46 14.46 26.43
N MET A 385 24.15 14.42 26.22
CA MET A 385 23.24 13.50 26.95
C MET A 385 23.66 12.04 26.89
N HIS A 386 24.20 11.58 25.75
CA HIS A 386 24.72 10.22 25.56
C HIS A 386 25.90 9.84 26.49
N THR A 387 26.53 10.80 27.18
CA THR A 387 27.62 10.57 28.14
C THR A 387 27.15 10.62 29.59
N TRP A 388 25.85 10.87 29.83
CA TRP A 388 25.30 10.93 31.17
C TRP A 388 25.36 9.58 31.88
N ASP A 389 25.39 9.62 33.20
CA ASP A 389 25.53 8.41 34.02
C ASP A 389 24.30 7.51 33.87
N GLU A 390 24.51 6.30 33.33
CA GLU A 390 23.47 5.26 33.17
C GLU A 390 22.99 4.73 34.53
N LYS A 391 23.74 4.93 35.62
CA LYS A 391 23.32 4.54 36.98
C LYS A 391 22.13 5.36 37.49
N ASN A 392 21.90 6.53 36.92
CA ASN A 392 20.74 7.36 37.27
C ASN A 392 19.47 6.90 36.55
N VAL A 393 19.03 5.69 36.89
CA VAL A 393 17.87 5.03 36.28
C VAL A 393 16.58 5.82 36.52
N GLU A 394 16.42 6.45 37.68
CA GLU A 394 15.24 7.27 37.99
C GLU A 394 15.11 8.47 37.04
N ASN A 395 16.21 9.19 36.80
CA ASN A 395 16.22 10.29 35.82
C ASN A 395 15.91 9.78 34.41
N GLN A 396 16.49 8.64 34.00
CA GLN A 396 16.22 8.06 32.68
C GLN A 396 14.72 7.73 32.53
N LEU A 397 14.11 7.08 33.53
CA LEU A 397 12.68 6.76 33.55
C LEU A 397 11.79 8.01 33.48
N ALA A 398 12.20 9.12 34.09
CA ALA A 398 11.49 10.40 34.00
C ALA A 398 11.47 10.94 32.56
N TRP A 399 12.61 10.87 31.86
CA TRP A 399 12.68 11.23 30.43
C TRP A 399 11.87 10.29 29.54
N LEU A 400 11.85 8.98 29.82
CA LEU A 400 10.99 8.05 29.09
C LEU A 400 9.52 8.43 29.27
N SER A 401 9.09 8.73 30.51
CA SER A 401 7.72 9.15 30.80
C SER A 401 7.33 10.46 30.10
N LEU A 402 8.28 11.37 29.88
CA LEU A 402 8.08 12.57 29.07
C LEU A 402 7.88 12.22 27.58
N LEU A 403 8.72 11.32 27.04
CA LEU A 403 8.63 10.88 25.64
C LEU A 403 7.32 10.15 25.32
N GLU A 404 6.72 9.47 26.31
CA GLU A 404 5.40 8.84 26.16
C GLU A 404 4.29 9.85 25.85
N GLN A 405 4.43 11.11 26.31
CA GLN A 405 3.48 12.19 25.98
C GLN A 405 3.53 12.58 24.50
N TYR A 406 4.64 12.25 23.82
CA TYR A 406 4.86 12.41 22.39
C TYR A 406 4.65 11.09 21.62
N ASP A 407 3.96 10.13 22.23
CA ASP A 407 3.66 8.81 21.64
C ASP A 407 4.91 7.94 21.37
N VAL A 408 6.03 8.22 22.05
CA VAL A 408 7.27 7.46 21.95
C VAL A 408 7.51 6.69 23.24
N TYR A 409 7.37 5.37 23.15
CA TYR A 409 7.57 4.41 24.23
C TYR A 409 8.90 3.69 24.05
N PHE A 410 9.46 3.21 25.16
CA PHE A 410 10.70 2.45 25.16
C PHE A 410 10.53 1.08 25.80
N SER A 411 11.09 0.08 25.14
CA SER A 411 11.33 -1.22 25.73
C SER A 411 12.51 -1.11 26.70
N SER A 412 12.23 -1.11 27.99
CA SER A 412 13.20 -0.93 29.07
C SER A 412 13.25 -2.17 29.97
N PRO A 413 14.44 -2.64 30.41
CA PRO A 413 15.73 -1.93 30.31
C PRO A 413 16.49 -2.12 28.99
N LEU A 414 16.22 -3.17 28.21
CA LEU A 414 17.01 -3.52 27.02
C LEU A 414 16.18 -3.39 25.74
N ASP A 415 15.42 -4.43 25.41
CA ASP A 415 14.56 -4.50 24.23
C ASP A 415 13.27 -5.27 24.58
N LEU A 416 12.35 -5.35 23.62
CA LEU A 416 11.08 -6.07 23.83
C LEU A 416 11.30 -7.54 24.17
N ASP A 417 12.31 -8.17 23.56
CA ASP A 417 12.66 -9.57 23.78
C ASP A 417 12.99 -9.84 25.24
N PHE A 418 13.84 -9.00 25.83
CA PHE A 418 14.23 -9.11 27.23
C PHE A 418 13.06 -8.84 28.18
N MET A 419 12.23 -7.83 27.89
CA MET A 419 11.04 -7.55 28.70
C MET A 419 10.05 -8.71 28.72
N MET A 420 9.84 -9.36 27.57
CA MET A 420 8.95 -10.52 27.50
C MET A 420 9.54 -11.73 28.20
N LEU A 421 10.86 -11.95 28.08
CA LEU A 421 11.56 -13.00 28.82
C LEU A 421 11.51 -12.77 30.35
N GLU A 422 11.61 -11.52 30.80
CA GLU A 422 11.50 -11.14 32.21
C GLU A 422 10.08 -11.33 32.75
N ALA A 423 9.05 -11.00 31.96
CA ALA A 423 7.65 -11.18 32.35
C ALA A 423 7.17 -12.64 32.31
N PHE A 424 7.71 -13.46 31.38
CA PHE A 424 7.23 -14.83 31.14
C PHE A 424 8.36 -15.88 31.10
N PRO A 425 9.30 -15.90 32.06
CA PRO A 425 10.51 -16.72 31.96
C PRO A 425 10.20 -18.21 31.75
N GLU A 426 9.21 -18.73 32.47
CA GLU A 426 8.81 -20.15 32.40
C GLU A 426 8.23 -20.52 31.04
N ALA A 427 7.47 -19.63 30.40
CA ALA A 427 6.88 -19.90 29.09
C ALA A 427 7.93 -19.96 27.97
N TYR A 428 9.01 -19.17 28.09
CA TYR A 428 10.17 -19.26 27.20
C TYR A 428 10.99 -20.53 27.47
N LYS A 429 11.26 -20.85 28.74
CA LYS A 429 11.99 -22.07 29.12
C LYS A 429 11.25 -23.34 28.70
N SER A 430 9.92 -23.37 28.75
CA SER A 430 9.10 -24.52 28.34
C SER A 430 9.10 -24.79 26.83
N VAL A 431 9.63 -23.88 26.00
CA VAL A 431 9.82 -24.11 24.56
C VAL A 431 10.87 -25.19 24.29
N LEU A 432 11.78 -25.42 25.23
CA LEU A 432 12.94 -26.29 25.05
C LEU A 432 12.56 -27.77 25.09
N LYS A 433 13.10 -28.54 24.15
CA LYS A 433 12.98 -30.01 24.12
C LYS A 433 14.14 -30.67 24.86
N GLY A 434 13.99 -31.93 25.27
CA GLY A 434 14.81 -32.60 26.30
C GLY A 434 16.34 -32.42 26.32
N ASN A 435 17.03 -32.14 25.20
CA ASN A 435 18.48 -31.85 25.17
C ASN A 435 18.85 -30.40 24.84
N GLU A 436 17.86 -29.52 24.67
CA GLU A 436 18.03 -28.10 24.35
C GLU A 436 18.23 -27.26 25.62
N GLY A 437 18.70 -26.02 25.44
CA GLY A 437 18.97 -25.06 26.51
C GLY A 437 20.45 -24.74 26.70
N PRO A 438 20.76 -23.62 27.39
CA PRO A 438 22.12 -23.22 27.70
C PRO A 438 22.76 -24.19 28.70
N ARG A 439 24.06 -24.43 28.53
CA ARG A 439 24.86 -25.39 29.29
C ARG A 439 26.18 -24.77 29.73
N ILE A 440 26.70 -25.26 30.85
CA ILE A 440 28.07 -25.01 31.30
C ILE A 440 28.85 -26.30 31.10
N ASP A 441 29.99 -26.20 30.40
CA ASP A 441 30.82 -27.37 30.10
C ASP A 441 31.22 -28.08 31.40
N ARG A 442 31.07 -29.40 31.43
CA ARG A 442 31.34 -30.27 32.59
C ARG A 442 30.49 -30.06 33.85
N VAL A 443 29.55 -29.10 33.87
CA VAL A 443 28.67 -28.84 35.03
C VAL A 443 27.23 -29.30 34.76
N GLY A 444 26.66 -29.01 33.60
CA GLY A 444 25.30 -29.43 33.25
C GLY A 444 24.46 -28.36 32.57
N LYS A 445 23.13 -28.55 32.54
CA LYS A 445 22.18 -27.57 32.00
C LYS A 445 21.91 -26.47 33.00
N ILE A 446 21.79 -25.24 32.50
CA ILE A 446 21.46 -24.08 33.33
C ILE A 446 20.14 -24.26 34.08
N SER A 447 19.11 -24.81 33.44
CA SER A 447 17.82 -25.10 34.09
C SER A 447 17.91 -26.06 35.29
N GLU A 448 18.92 -26.92 35.33
CA GLU A 448 19.15 -27.88 36.42
C GLU A 448 20.08 -27.29 37.51
N ILE A 449 20.78 -26.19 37.19
CA ILE A 449 21.74 -25.52 38.07
C ILE A 449 21.09 -24.35 38.81
N GLU A 450 20.14 -23.66 38.18
CA GLU A 450 19.39 -22.53 38.78
C GLU A 450 18.64 -22.93 40.06
N ASP A 451 18.30 -24.21 40.21
CA ASP A 451 17.64 -24.76 41.40
C ASP A 451 18.59 -25.05 42.58
N ASN A 452 19.92 -24.91 42.40
CA ASN A 452 20.92 -25.16 43.45
C ASN A 452 21.35 -23.85 44.14
N ASP A 453 21.28 -23.81 45.46
CA ASP A 453 21.75 -22.70 46.31
C ASP A 453 22.83 -23.20 47.31
N PRO A 454 24.07 -22.66 47.31
CA PRO A 454 24.56 -21.52 46.52
C PRO A 454 24.93 -21.86 45.06
N PRO A 455 24.93 -20.85 44.16
CA PRO A 455 25.31 -21.05 42.77
C PRO A 455 26.77 -21.51 42.64
N VAL A 456 27.02 -22.49 41.77
CA VAL A 456 28.38 -22.98 41.47
C VAL A 456 29.22 -21.84 40.89
N GLU A 457 30.52 -21.76 41.20
CA GLU A 457 31.43 -20.71 40.70
C GLU A 457 31.38 -20.54 39.17
N GLY A 458 31.34 -21.66 38.43
CA GLY A 458 31.19 -21.65 36.96
C GLY A 458 29.84 -21.10 36.44
N TYR A 459 28.81 -21.03 37.29
CA TYR A 459 27.54 -20.37 36.95
C TYR A 459 27.68 -18.85 36.97
N LEU A 460 28.35 -18.29 37.98
CA LEU A 460 28.59 -16.85 38.06
C LEU A 460 29.45 -16.37 36.88
N GLU A 461 30.49 -17.13 36.52
CA GLU A 461 31.29 -16.85 35.32
C GLU A 461 30.43 -16.87 34.05
N ARG A 462 29.51 -17.84 33.93
CA ARG A 462 28.60 -17.92 32.78
C ARG A 462 27.64 -16.73 32.71
N VAL A 463 27.14 -16.25 33.85
CA VAL A 463 26.31 -15.04 33.95
C VAL A 463 27.08 -13.82 33.43
N ASP A 464 28.33 -13.65 33.85
CA ASP A 464 29.16 -12.53 33.40
C ASP A 464 29.46 -12.59 31.90
N ILE A 465 29.73 -13.79 31.37
CA ILE A 465 29.92 -14.00 29.92
C ILE A 465 28.63 -13.67 29.15
N ALA A 466 27.48 -14.15 29.62
CA ALA A 466 26.19 -13.88 28.99
C ALA A 466 25.83 -12.39 29.01
N THR A 467 26.13 -11.72 30.12
CA THR A 467 25.92 -10.28 30.29
C THR A 467 26.71 -9.50 29.25
N LYS A 468 28.02 -9.78 29.12
CA LYS A 468 28.87 -9.14 28.10
C LYS A 468 28.40 -9.42 26.68
N HIS A 469 27.95 -10.66 26.38
CA HIS A 469 27.45 -10.98 25.05
C HIS A 469 26.13 -10.25 24.74
N THR A 470 25.22 -10.17 25.72
CA THR A 470 23.93 -9.47 25.61
C THR A 470 24.10 -7.97 25.40
N LEU A 471 25.08 -7.37 26.07
CA LEU A 471 25.42 -5.94 25.95
C LEU A 471 26.31 -5.60 24.74
N LYS A 472 26.79 -6.63 24.02
CA LYS A 472 27.64 -6.54 22.81
C LYS A 472 28.98 -5.83 23.07
N GLU A 473 29.85 -5.88 22.06
CA GLU A 473 31.16 -5.23 22.11
C GLU A 473 31.01 -3.70 22.23
N GLY A 474 31.75 -3.11 23.18
CA GLY A 474 31.66 -1.69 23.50
C GLY A 474 30.50 -1.30 24.43
N GLY A 475 29.73 -2.27 24.92
CA GLY A 475 28.75 -2.07 26.00
C GLY A 475 29.37 -2.04 27.40
N GLY A 476 28.53 -1.80 28.41
CA GLY A 476 28.87 -1.78 29.83
C GLY A 476 29.07 -3.18 30.43
N ASN A 477 29.18 -3.24 31.75
CA ASN A 477 29.40 -4.49 32.52
C ASN A 477 28.12 -5.00 33.21
N GLY A 478 26.97 -4.40 32.89
CA GLY A 478 25.67 -4.72 33.47
C GLY A 478 25.47 -4.16 34.87
N GLU A 479 26.23 -3.15 35.31
CA GLU A 479 26.11 -2.57 36.65
C GLU A 479 24.70 -2.04 36.98
N THR A 480 23.93 -1.63 35.98
CA THR A 480 22.56 -1.12 36.13
C THR A 480 21.49 -2.21 36.16
N TYR A 481 21.88 -3.47 35.93
CA TYR A 481 20.97 -4.62 35.94
C TYR A 481 21.01 -5.35 37.28
N THR A 482 19.84 -5.78 37.74
CA THR A 482 19.73 -6.62 38.94
C THR A 482 20.37 -7.98 38.72
N PHE A 483 20.72 -8.67 39.81
CA PHE A 483 21.29 -10.01 39.70
C PHE A 483 20.36 -11.00 38.98
N GLU A 484 19.04 -10.92 39.23
CA GLU A 484 18.05 -11.76 38.53
C GLU A 484 17.97 -11.45 37.03
N GLN A 485 18.05 -10.17 36.65
CA GLN A 485 18.13 -9.78 35.23
C GLN A 485 19.38 -10.33 34.56
N LYS A 486 20.54 -10.31 35.24
CA LYS A 486 21.78 -10.90 34.72
C LYS A 486 21.66 -12.41 34.52
N LYS A 487 20.97 -13.14 35.40
CA LYS A 487 20.68 -14.57 35.19
C LYS A 487 19.86 -14.78 33.91
N LEU A 488 18.84 -13.95 33.69
CA LEU A 488 18.03 -14.00 32.47
C LEU A 488 18.84 -13.71 31.20
N MET A 489 19.95 -12.99 31.28
CA MET A 489 20.81 -12.75 30.11
C MET A 489 21.43 -14.04 29.54
N ILE A 490 21.59 -15.11 30.33
CA ILE A 490 21.98 -16.43 29.82
C ILE A 490 20.92 -16.97 28.86
N TRP A 491 19.66 -16.84 29.25
CA TRP A 491 18.51 -17.29 28.46
C TRP A 491 18.31 -16.38 27.26
N TYR A 492 18.47 -15.06 27.43
CA TYR A 492 18.41 -14.10 26.33
C TYR A 492 19.43 -14.42 25.24
N ASP A 493 20.69 -14.63 25.62
CA ASP A 493 21.78 -15.04 24.72
C ASP A 493 21.39 -16.30 23.93
N TYR A 494 20.88 -17.32 24.62
CA TYR A 494 20.43 -18.56 23.99
C TYR A 494 19.25 -18.38 23.02
N PHE A 495 18.23 -17.62 23.41
CA PHE A 495 16.96 -17.54 22.71
C PHE A 495 16.91 -16.51 21.57
N PHE A 496 17.66 -15.42 21.70
CA PHE A 496 17.53 -14.26 20.82
C PHE A 496 18.82 -13.89 20.09
N LEU A 497 20.01 -14.28 20.61
CA LEU A 497 21.27 -14.09 19.89
C LEU A 497 21.68 -15.32 19.08
N GLN A 498 21.38 -16.53 19.58
CA GLN A 498 21.75 -17.79 18.91
C GLN A 498 20.60 -18.43 18.13
N ARG A 499 19.35 -18.07 18.44
CA ARG A 499 18.13 -18.56 17.79
C ARG A 499 17.37 -17.41 17.12
N GLY A 500 16.36 -17.74 16.30
CA GLY A 500 15.54 -16.74 15.62
C GLY A 500 14.46 -16.16 16.54
N LYS A 501 14.50 -14.83 16.78
CA LYS A 501 13.51 -14.09 17.59
C LYS A 501 12.05 -14.43 17.23
N PRO A 502 11.65 -14.48 15.94
CA PRO A 502 10.25 -14.71 15.56
C PRO A 502 9.71 -16.10 15.93
N VAL A 503 10.59 -17.10 15.92
CA VAL A 503 10.20 -18.48 16.22
C VAL A 503 10.07 -18.65 17.73
N THR A 504 11.03 -18.11 18.48
CA THR A 504 11.02 -18.15 19.95
C THR A 504 9.77 -17.50 20.53
N HIS A 505 9.41 -16.29 20.07
CA HIS A 505 8.20 -15.60 20.52
C HIS A 505 6.92 -16.37 20.23
N ARG A 506 6.77 -16.88 18.99
CA ARG A 506 5.59 -17.67 18.63
C ARG A 506 5.42 -18.91 19.51
N LEU A 507 6.50 -19.63 19.80
CA LEU A 507 6.43 -20.82 20.65
C LEU A 507 6.16 -20.47 22.11
N ALA A 508 6.76 -19.39 22.62
CA ALA A 508 6.52 -18.95 23.99
C ALA A 508 5.08 -18.49 24.19
N LEU A 509 4.52 -17.71 23.26
CA LEU A 509 3.15 -17.21 23.32
C LEU A 509 2.09 -18.34 23.34
N LEU A 510 2.38 -19.51 22.75
CA LEU A 510 1.50 -20.69 22.85
C LEU A 510 1.44 -21.29 24.26
N ASN A 511 2.46 -21.03 25.09
CA ASN A 511 2.56 -21.53 26.45
C ASN A 511 2.08 -20.52 27.50
N ILE A 512 1.70 -19.30 27.09
CA ILE A 512 1.19 -18.26 28.00
C ILE A 512 -0.34 -18.27 27.91
N SER A 513 -1.02 -18.42 29.05
CA SER A 513 -2.48 -18.28 29.09
C SER A 513 -2.89 -16.82 28.89
N ASP A 514 -4.06 -16.59 28.29
CA ASP A 514 -4.54 -15.23 28.01
C ASP A 514 -4.69 -14.37 29.30
N GLU A 515 -5.09 -14.99 30.42
CA GLU A 515 -5.16 -14.32 31.73
C GLU A 515 -3.78 -13.91 32.23
N THR A 516 -2.83 -14.86 32.24
CA THR A 516 -1.44 -14.60 32.64
C THR A 516 -0.80 -13.53 31.76
N PHE A 517 -1.09 -13.55 30.45
CA PHE A 517 -0.56 -12.56 29.52
C PHE A 517 -0.99 -11.15 29.90
N LYS A 518 -2.28 -10.94 30.18
CA LYS A 518 -2.83 -9.62 30.57
C LYS A 518 -2.25 -9.14 31.90
N ASP A 519 -2.22 -10.01 32.91
CA ASP A 519 -1.81 -9.63 34.27
C ASP A 519 -0.32 -9.30 34.34
N SER A 520 0.52 -10.10 33.68
CA SER A 520 1.98 -9.97 33.71
C SER A 520 2.57 -9.13 32.57
N LEU A 521 1.74 -8.49 31.73
CA LEU A 521 2.25 -7.67 30.63
C LEU A 521 3.19 -6.56 31.15
N PRO A 522 4.38 -6.38 30.56
CA PRO A 522 5.31 -5.34 30.96
C PRO A 522 4.70 -3.94 30.98
N ALA A 523 5.08 -3.13 31.97
CA ALA A 523 4.48 -1.81 32.19
C ALA A 523 4.56 -0.85 30.99
N PRO A 524 5.69 -0.74 30.25
CA PRO A 524 5.73 0.10 29.04
C PRO A 524 4.71 -0.33 27.97
N LEU A 525 4.50 -1.64 27.78
CA LEU A 525 3.51 -2.15 26.84
C LEU A 525 2.08 -1.85 27.31
N LYS A 526 1.78 -2.00 28.62
CA LYS A 526 0.46 -1.62 29.17
C LYS A 526 0.13 -0.15 28.89
N ARG A 527 1.11 0.76 29.05
CA ARG A 527 0.92 2.19 28.75
C ARG A 527 0.76 2.45 27.26
N LEU A 528 1.55 1.78 26.42
CA LEU A 528 1.40 1.85 24.96
C LEU A 528 0.00 1.40 24.52
N LEU A 529 -0.50 0.26 25.02
CA LEU A 529 -1.84 -0.24 24.71
C LEU A 529 -2.94 0.72 25.15
N ALA A 530 -2.82 1.29 26.36
CA ALA A 530 -3.75 2.31 26.82
C ALA A 530 -3.79 3.52 25.88
N LYS A 531 -2.63 3.95 25.36
CA LYS A 531 -2.55 5.04 24.39
C LYS A 531 -3.11 4.67 23.01
N VAL A 532 -2.89 3.44 22.55
CA VAL A 532 -3.50 2.89 21.34
C VAL A 532 -5.03 2.98 21.44
N LYS A 533 -5.59 2.52 22.56
CA LYS A 533 -7.04 2.57 22.81
C LYS A 533 -7.57 4.01 22.84
N GLN A 534 -6.85 4.92 23.50
CA GLN A 534 -7.20 6.35 23.51
C GLN A 534 -7.28 6.92 22.08
N LYS A 535 -6.24 6.71 21.27
CA LYS A 535 -6.20 7.23 19.89
C LYS A 535 -7.28 6.63 18.99
N LEU A 536 -7.59 5.33 19.15
CA LEU A 536 -8.65 4.68 18.38
C LEU A 536 -10.05 5.24 18.70
N ASN A 537 -10.25 5.72 19.93
CA ASN A 537 -11.49 6.37 20.36
C ASN A 537 -11.55 7.87 19.99
N GLY A 538 -10.49 8.43 19.42
CA GLY A 538 -10.42 9.85 19.06
C GLY A 538 -10.09 10.79 20.23
N GLU A 539 -9.45 10.29 21.29
CA GLU A 539 -9.10 11.04 22.51
C GLU A 539 -7.63 11.50 22.60
#